data_AF-X1IBH0-F1
#
_entry.id   AF-X1IBH0-F1
#
_cell.length_a   1.000
_cell.length_b   1.000
_cell.length_c   1.000
_cell.angle_alpha   90.00
_cell.angle_beta   90.00
_cell.angle_gamma   90.00
#
_symmetry.space_group_name_H-M   'P 1'
#
loop_
_entity.id
_entity.type
_entity.pdbx_description
1 polymer ?
#
loop_
_entity_poly.entity_id
_entity_poly.type
_entity_poly.pdbx_seq_one_letter_code
_entity_poly.pdbx_strand_id
1 'polypeptide(L)'
;TIKFSLIEPHKIEQIEGYSVLAVKVNHAVPTVGYQITSSDGKILFFTGDTGPGLAGCWEQVSPQLLITEVTATNKYEEFAKESGHLTPSLLRQELTSFQGIKGYLPQVVVVHMNPELEREIETEIAAVAQALNNSITLAYEGMQLRL
;
A
#
# COMPACT_ATOMS: atom_id res chain seq x y z
N THR A 1 -30.73 -0.38 8.88
CA THR A 1 -30.43 -1.81 8.69
C THR A 1 -29.09 -1.94 8.01
N ILE A 2 -28.18 -2.75 8.54
CA ILE A 2 -26.86 -3.01 7.92
C ILE A 2 -27.04 -4.18 6.94
N LYS A 3 -26.50 -4.04 5.72
CA LYS A 3 -26.47 -5.11 4.72
C LYS A 3 -25.02 -5.50 4.47
N PHE A 4 -24.68 -6.75 4.73
CA PHE A 4 -23.36 -7.29 4.40
C PHE A 4 -23.34 -7.75 2.94
N SER A 5 -22.32 -7.31 2.20
CA SER A 5 -22.03 -7.75 0.85
C SER A 5 -20.65 -8.40 0.85
N LEU A 6 -20.57 -9.65 0.40
CA LEU A 6 -19.29 -10.36 0.31
C LEU A 6 -18.46 -9.76 -0.84
N ILE A 7 -17.19 -9.46 -0.57
CA ILE A 7 -16.20 -9.14 -1.59
C ILE A 7 -15.25 -10.32 -1.71
N GLU A 8 -15.26 -10.98 -2.87
CA GLU A 8 -14.41 -12.13 -3.14
C GLU A 8 -13.08 -11.65 -3.74
N PRO A 9 -11.92 -12.14 -3.26
CA PRO A 9 -10.64 -11.84 -3.88
C PRO A 9 -10.64 -12.20 -5.38
N HIS A 10 -10.00 -11.37 -6.19
CA HIS A 10 -9.83 -11.53 -7.64
C HIS A 10 -11.11 -11.38 -8.47
N LYS A 11 -12.19 -10.91 -7.84
CA LYS A 11 -13.44 -10.56 -8.51
C LYS A 11 -13.69 -9.06 -8.39
N ILE A 12 -14.11 -8.47 -9.50
CA ILE A 12 -14.48 -7.05 -9.53
C ILE A 12 -15.93 -6.91 -9.07
N GLU A 13 -16.14 -6.04 -8.08
CA GLU A 13 -17.45 -5.62 -7.60
C GLU A 13 -17.70 -4.15 -7.98
N GLN A 14 -18.94 -3.81 -8.31
CA GLN A 14 -19.34 -2.42 -8.63
C GLN A 14 -19.96 -1.77 -7.40
N ILE A 15 -19.34 -0.70 -6.90
CA ILE A 15 -19.76 -0.01 -5.68
C ILE A 15 -19.79 1.49 -5.95
N GLU A 16 -20.98 2.10 -5.89
CA GLU A 16 -21.17 3.56 -6.02
C GLU A 16 -20.46 4.18 -7.25
N GLY A 17 -20.43 3.47 -8.38
CA GLY A 17 -19.79 3.92 -9.63
C GLY A 17 -18.29 3.61 -9.75
N TYR A 18 -17.71 2.92 -8.77
CA TYR A 18 -16.33 2.44 -8.79
C TYR A 18 -16.27 0.93 -9.06
N SER A 19 -15.27 0.52 -9.82
CA SER A 19 -14.87 -0.89 -9.92
C SER A 19 -13.88 -1.20 -8.81
N VAL A 20 -14.23 -2.14 -7.92
CA VAL A 20 -13.42 -2.51 -6.76
C VAL A 20 -12.93 -3.95 -6.94
N LEU A 21 -11.62 -4.13 -6.97
CA LEU A 21 -10.94 -5.42 -7.04
C LEU A 21 -10.19 -5.68 -5.74
N ALA A 22 -10.57 -6.72 -5.01
CA ALA A 22 -9.82 -7.18 -3.85
C ALA A 22 -8.68 -8.12 -4.29
N VAL A 23 -7.47 -7.93 -3.77
CA VAL A 23 -6.29 -8.76 -4.05
C VAL A 23 -5.65 -9.15 -2.72
N LYS A 24 -5.29 -10.43 -2.56
CA LYS A 24 -4.62 -10.89 -1.34
C LYS A 24 -3.28 -10.17 -1.14
N VAL A 25 -3.05 -9.71 0.08
CA VAL A 25 -1.77 -9.15 0.54
C VAL A 25 -1.15 -10.08 1.59
N ASN A 26 0.12 -9.89 1.93
CA ASN A 26 0.81 -10.75 2.89
C ASN A 26 0.68 -10.18 4.30
N HIS A 27 -0.21 -10.70 5.13
CA HIS A 27 -0.38 -10.26 6.51
C HIS A 27 -0.59 -11.47 7.44
N ALA A 28 -0.43 -11.28 8.76
CA ALA A 28 -0.52 -12.36 9.75
C ALA A 28 -1.90 -13.03 9.80
N VAL A 29 -2.94 -12.32 9.39
CA VAL A 29 -4.32 -12.84 9.23
C VAL A 29 -4.82 -12.58 7.80
N PRO A 30 -5.86 -13.32 7.33
CA PRO A 30 -6.40 -13.13 5.99
C PRO A 30 -6.76 -11.67 5.70
N THR A 31 -6.03 -11.05 4.78
CA THR A 31 -6.13 -9.62 4.45
C THR A 31 -6.08 -9.43 2.95
N VAL A 32 -6.75 -8.37 2.48
CA VAL A 32 -6.76 -7.98 1.07
C VAL A 32 -6.47 -6.48 0.95
N GLY A 33 -5.76 -6.12 -0.11
CA GLY A 33 -5.74 -4.77 -0.62
C GLY A 33 -6.85 -4.57 -1.65
N TYR A 34 -7.24 -3.32 -1.88
CA TYR A 34 -8.31 -2.94 -2.80
C TYR A 34 -7.78 -2.04 -3.90
N GLN A 35 -7.90 -2.50 -5.15
CA GLN A 35 -7.77 -1.63 -6.31
C GLN A 35 -9.12 -1.00 -6.60
N ILE A 36 -9.17 0.33 -6.61
CA ILE A 36 -10.36 1.11 -6.88
C ILE A 36 -10.13 1.85 -8.18
N THR A 37 -10.96 1.55 -9.18
CA THR A 37 -10.96 2.21 -10.47
C THR A 37 -12.20 3.07 -10.62
N SER A 38 -12.01 4.36 -10.88
CA SER A 38 -13.09 5.30 -11.15
C SER A 38 -13.62 5.17 -12.58
N SER A 39 -14.80 5.75 -12.84
CA SER A 39 -15.40 5.78 -14.18
C SER A 39 -14.57 6.57 -15.21
N ASP A 40 -13.76 7.54 -14.78
CA ASP A 40 -12.81 8.28 -15.63
C ASP A 40 -11.44 7.60 -15.76
N GLY A 41 -11.30 6.35 -15.27
CA GLY A 41 -10.13 5.50 -15.49
C GLY A 41 -8.98 5.70 -14.51
N LYS A 42 -9.18 6.45 -13.43
CA LYS A 42 -8.17 6.64 -12.38
C LYS A 42 -8.10 5.44 -11.47
N ILE A 43 -6.89 5.00 -11.13
CA ILE A 43 -6.67 3.76 -10.39
C ILE A 43 -5.85 4.02 -9.12
N LEU A 44 -6.45 3.72 -7.98
CA LEU A 44 -5.83 3.68 -6.66
C LEU A 44 -5.68 2.22 -6.23
N PHE A 45 -4.58 1.87 -5.54
CA PHE A 45 -4.50 0.66 -4.75
C PHE A 45 -4.25 1.01 -3.28
N PHE A 46 -5.12 0.54 -2.39
CA PHE A 46 -4.93 0.61 -0.94
C PHE A 46 -4.59 -0.78 -0.41
N THR A 47 -3.43 -0.96 0.20
CA THR A 47 -2.97 -2.30 0.61
C THR A 47 -3.69 -2.84 1.84
N GLY A 48 -4.20 -1.95 2.72
CA GLY A 48 -4.45 -2.31 4.11
C GLY A 48 -3.13 -2.66 4.82
N ASP A 49 -3.22 -3.46 5.88
CA ASP A 49 -2.06 -4.00 6.58
C ASP A 49 -1.40 -5.10 5.76
N THR A 50 -0.08 -5.04 5.64
CA THR A 50 0.72 -5.99 4.87
C THR A 50 2.19 -5.92 5.27
N GLY A 51 2.88 -7.05 5.12
CA GLY A 51 4.33 -7.19 5.16
C GLY A 51 4.92 -7.41 3.77
N PRO A 52 6.19 -7.83 3.69
CA PRO A 52 6.90 -8.03 2.42
C PRO A 52 6.38 -9.25 1.64
N GLY A 53 6.74 -9.39 0.37
CA GLY A 53 6.36 -10.53 -0.47
C GLY A 53 5.11 -10.29 -1.31
N LEU A 54 4.93 -9.07 -1.83
CA LEU A 54 3.74 -8.68 -2.59
C LEU A 54 3.85 -8.90 -4.10
N ALA A 55 4.87 -9.59 -4.60
CA ALA A 55 5.07 -9.83 -6.03
C ALA A 55 3.81 -10.38 -6.74
N GLY A 56 3.15 -11.39 -6.17
CA GLY A 56 1.91 -11.95 -6.72
C GLY A 56 0.69 -11.01 -6.62
N CYS A 57 0.71 -10.04 -5.71
CA CYS A 57 -0.26 -8.95 -5.66
C CYS A 57 0.03 -7.94 -6.77
N TRP A 58 1.29 -7.56 -6.94
CA TRP A 58 1.73 -6.62 -7.97
C TRP A 58 1.34 -7.07 -9.36
N GLU A 59 1.47 -8.35 -9.71
CA GLU A 59 1.02 -8.87 -11.02
C GLU A 59 -0.43 -8.50 -11.37
N GLN A 60 -1.30 -8.34 -10.37
CA GLN A 60 -2.74 -8.18 -10.54
C GLN A 60 -3.23 -6.73 -10.52
N VAL A 61 -2.42 -5.79 -10.04
CA VAL A 61 -2.81 -4.39 -9.87
C VAL A 61 -1.91 -3.45 -10.66
N SER A 62 -2.45 -2.35 -11.17
CA SER A 62 -1.68 -1.34 -11.91
C SER A 62 -2.11 0.07 -11.48
N PRO A 63 -1.88 0.45 -10.21
CA PRO A 63 -2.30 1.73 -9.68
C PRO A 63 -1.49 2.91 -10.21
N GLN A 64 -2.13 4.07 -10.30
CA GLN A 64 -1.45 5.36 -10.45
C GLN A 64 -1.05 5.94 -9.07
N LEU A 65 -1.84 5.61 -8.03
CA LEU A 65 -1.55 5.92 -6.63
C LEU A 65 -1.58 4.64 -5.79
N LEU A 66 -0.52 4.42 -5.04
CA LEU A 66 -0.41 3.39 -4.01
C LEU A 66 -0.54 4.04 -2.64
N ILE A 67 -1.54 3.63 -1.86
CA ILE A 67 -1.63 3.92 -0.43
C ILE A 67 -1.25 2.64 0.31
N THR A 68 -0.17 2.66 1.07
CA THR A 68 0.38 1.47 1.73
C THR A 68 0.76 1.75 3.17
N GLU A 69 0.81 0.71 3.99
CA GLU A 69 1.26 0.85 5.37
C GLU A 69 2.78 1.03 5.49
N VAL A 70 3.21 1.72 6.54
CA VAL A 70 4.53 1.61 7.16
C VAL A 70 4.33 1.75 8.66
N THR A 71 4.40 0.65 9.40
CA THR A 71 4.02 0.63 10.82
C THR A 71 5.16 1.03 11.75
N ALA A 72 6.41 0.66 11.41
CA ALA A 72 7.57 0.84 12.30
C ALA A 72 8.84 1.27 11.55
N THR A 73 9.84 1.76 12.29
CA THR A 73 11.16 2.14 11.79
C THR A 73 12.02 0.92 11.45
N ASN A 74 13.08 1.08 10.66
CA ASN A 74 13.95 -0.02 10.22
C ASN A 74 14.62 -0.80 11.37
N LYS A 75 14.81 -0.19 12.55
CA LYS A 75 15.32 -0.91 13.74
C LYS A 75 14.38 -2.04 14.23
N TYR A 76 13.11 -2.01 13.81
CA TYR A 76 12.10 -3.03 14.11
C TYR A 76 11.79 -3.92 12.89
N GLU A 77 12.69 -4.01 11.91
CA GLU A 77 12.45 -4.78 10.68
C GLU A 77 12.09 -6.26 10.94
N GLU A 78 12.79 -6.92 11.87
CA GLU A 78 12.49 -8.32 12.22
C GLU A 78 11.08 -8.46 12.81
N PHE A 79 10.74 -7.60 13.78
CA PHE A 79 9.40 -7.56 14.37
C PHE A 79 8.32 -7.29 13.32
N ALA A 80 8.54 -6.34 12.42
CA ALA A 80 7.59 -6.00 11.36
C ALA A 80 7.38 -7.20 10.41
N LYS A 81 8.45 -7.90 10.01
CA LYS A 81 8.34 -9.13 9.21
C LYS A 81 7.50 -10.20 9.89
N GLU A 82 7.78 -10.46 11.17
CA GLU A 82 7.09 -11.51 11.95
C GLU A 82 5.61 -11.18 12.19
N SER A 83 5.29 -9.90 12.37
CA SER A 83 3.91 -9.42 12.58
C SER A 83 3.16 -9.12 11.28
N GLY A 84 3.81 -9.23 10.11
CA GLY A 84 3.18 -8.99 8.81
C GLY A 84 2.98 -7.52 8.48
N HIS A 85 3.94 -6.67 8.80
CA HIS A 85 3.94 -5.22 8.58
C HIS A 85 5.19 -4.74 7.80
N LEU A 86 5.17 -3.50 7.34
CA LEU A 86 6.29 -2.87 6.64
C LEU A 86 7.06 -1.87 7.52
N THR A 87 8.37 -1.86 7.33
CA THR A 87 9.27 -0.75 7.64
C THR A 87 9.64 0.00 6.36
N PRO A 88 10.26 1.19 6.41
CA PRO A 88 10.77 1.88 5.23
C PRO A 88 11.69 1.01 4.34
N SER A 89 12.57 0.21 4.93
CA SER A 89 13.48 -0.71 4.22
C SER A 89 12.72 -1.82 3.50
N LEU A 90 11.65 -2.36 4.11
CA LEU A 90 10.80 -3.36 3.49
C LEU A 90 9.93 -2.75 2.39
N LEU A 91 9.37 -1.56 2.62
CA LEU A 91 8.65 -0.81 1.58
C LEU A 91 9.55 -0.58 0.36
N ARG A 92 10.82 -0.22 0.56
CA ARG A 92 11.78 -0.08 -0.56
C ARG A 92 11.91 -1.37 -1.37
N GLN A 93 11.97 -2.52 -0.72
CA GLN A 93 12.06 -3.82 -1.39
C GLN A 93 10.78 -4.08 -2.21
N GLU A 94 9.61 -3.83 -1.63
CA GLU A 94 8.33 -4.00 -2.31
C GLU A 94 8.16 -3.06 -3.51
N LEU A 95 8.54 -1.79 -3.37
CA LEU A 95 8.51 -0.84 -4.49
C LEU A 95 9.52 -1.21 -5.58
N THR A 96 10.71 -1.71 -5.22
CA THR A 96 11.68 -2.21 -6.19
C THR A 96 11.11 -3.42 -6.95
N SER A 97 10.46 -4.35 -6.25
CA SER A 97 9.78 -5.49 -6.86
C SER A 97 8.65 -5.05 -7.79
N PHE A 98 7.79 -4.13 -7.32
CA PHE A 98 6.73 -3.53 -8.12
C PHE A 98 7.30 -2.92 -9.41
N GLN A 99 8.35 -2.11 -9.31
CA GLN A 99 8.98 -1.47 -10.46
C GLN A 99 9.52 -2.49 -11.47
N GLY A 100 10.13 -3.58 -10.99
CA GLY A 100 10.59 -4.66 -11.85
C GLY A 100 9.45 -5.36 -12.60
N ILE A 101 8.30 -5.54 -11.96
CA ILE A 101 7.12 -6.21 -12.53
C ILE A 101 6.34 -5.28 -13.49
N LYS A 102 6.21 -4.00 -13.14
CA LYS A 102 5.34 -3.05 -13.85
C LYS A 102 6.07 -2.11 -14.80
N GLY A 103 7.39 -1.95 -14.63
CA GLY A 103 8.18 -1.00 -15.40
C GLY A 103 8.00 0.47 -15.00
N TYR A 104 7.27 0.75 -13.92
CA TYR A 104 7.09 2.10 -13.37
C TYR A 104 6.91 2.06 -11.84
N LEU A 105 6.96 3.22 -11.19
CA LEU A 105 6.54 3.41 -9.80
C LEU A 105 5.34 4.37 -9.76
N PRO A 106 4.27 4.06 -9.00
CA PRO A 106 3.16 4.98 -8.80
C PRO A 106 3.56 6.10 -7.85
N GLN A 107 2.71 7.12 -7.74
CA GLN A 107 2.75 7.99 -6.56
C GLN A 107 2.52 7.12 -5.32
N VAL A 108 3.32 7.29 -4.27
CA VAL A 108 3.17 6.50 -3.03
C VAL A 108 2.79 7.42 -1.87
N VAL A 109 1.79 6.98 -1.12
CA VAL A 109 1.41 7.58 0.15
C VAL A 109 1.50 6.50 1.23
N VAL A 110 2.23 6.77 2.30
CA VAL A 110 2.36 5.86 3.44
C VAL A 110 1.41 6.26 4.56
N VAL A 111 0.77 5.27 5.17
CA VAL A 111 -0.20 5.41 6.28
C VAL A 111 0.13 4.41 7.39
N HIS A 112 -0.65 4.43 8.49
CA HIS A 112 -0.60 3.44 9.56
C HIS A 112 0.71 3.45 10.38
N MET A 113 1.41 4.58 10.43
CA MET A 113 2.59 4.73 11.28
C MET A 113 2.25 4.64 12.75
N ASN A 114 3.12 3.99 13.54
CA ASN A 114 3.12 4.17 14.98
C ASN A 114 3.42 5.65 15.31
N PRO A 115 2.54 6.38 16.01
CA PRO A 115 2.71 7.80 16.29
C PRO A 115 4.00 8.14 17.05
N GLU A 116 4.50 7.24 17.90
CA GLU A 116 5.75 7.46 18.64
C GLU A 116 7.00 7.41 17.74
N LEU A 117 6.87 6.78 16.57
CA LEU A 117 7.96 6.53 15.62
C LEU A 117 7.89 7.42 14.38
N GLU A 118 6.85 8.23 14.22
CA GLU A 118 6.52 8.93 12.98
C GLU A 118 7.65 9.81 12.44
N ARG A 119 8.36 10.55 13.31
CA ARG A 119 9.50 11.40 12.91
C ARG A 119 10.69 10.60 12.36
N GLU A 120 10.93 9.43 12.95
CA GLU A 120 12.02 8.54 12.50
C GLU A 120 11.62 7.87 11.18
N ILE A 121 10.36 7.43 11.08
CA ILE A 121 9.77 6.91 9.83
C ILE A 121 9.85 7.95 8.71
N GLU A 122 9.52 9.23 8.97
CA GLU A 122 9.61 10.32 7.99
C GLU A 122 11.03 10.43 7.41
N THR A 123 12.03 10.40 8.28
CA THR A 123 13.45 10.49 7.88
C THR A 123 13.86 9.30 7.02
N GLU A 124 13.47 8.09 7.42
CA GLU A 124 13.79 6.87 6.69
C GLU A 124 13.05 6.77 5.35
N ILE A 125 11.79 7.23 5.28
CA ILE A 125 11.02 7.28 4.04
C ILE A 125 11.59 8.31 3.06
N ALA A 126 12.08 9.46 3.55
CA ALA A 126 12.77 10.42 2.70
C ALA A 126 14.01 9.78 2.02
N ALA A 127 14.76 8.96 2.75
CA ALA A 127 15.89 8.22 2.18
C ALA A 127 15.45 7.17 1.13
N VAL A 128 14.31 6.50 1.35
CA VAL A 128 13.73 5.57 0.37
C VAL A 128 13.28 6.29 -0.91
N ALA A 129 12.57 7.41 -0.75
CA ALA A 129 12.12 8.26 -1.85
C ALA A 129 13.29 8.72 -2.73
N GLN A 130 14.38 9.17 -2.08
CA GLN A 130 15.62 9.53 -2.77
C GLN A 130 16.25 8.35 -3.50
N ALA A 131 16.37 7.19 -2.84
CA ALA A 131 17.00 6.00 -3.42
C ALA A 131 16.25 5.45 -4.64
N LEU A 132 14.93 5.58 -4.67
CA LEU A 132 14.08 5.12 -5.77
C LEU A 132 13.79 6.21 -6.81
N ASN A 133 14.23 7.45 -6.56
CA ASN A 133 13.88 8.63 -7.35
C ASN A 133 12.35 8.71 -7.59
N ASN A 134 11.56 8.48 -6.53
CA ASN A 134 10.10 8.46 -6.57
C ASN A 134 9.52 9.24 -5.40
N SER A 135 8.40 9.93 -5.62
CA SER A 135 7.72 10.66 -4.54
C SER A 135 7.01 9.69 -3.61
N ILE A 136 7.37 9.74 -2.32
CA ILE A 136 6.71 9.01 -1.24
C ILE A 136 6.31 10.04 -0.18
N THR A 137 5.02 10.16 0.09
CA THR A 137 4.46 11.13 1.03
C THR A 137 3.91 10.44 2.27
N LEU A 138 4.19 10.97 3.45
CA LEU A 138 3.53 10.53 4.67
C LEU A 138 2.13 11.15 4.72
N ALA A 139 1.11 10.31 4.90
CA ALA A 139 -0.24 10.77 5.13
C ALA A 139 -0.39 11.42 6.51
N TYR A 140 -1.36 12.31 6.64
CA TYR A 140 -1.74 12.94 7.90
C TYR A 140 -3.27 13.09 7.96
N GLU A 141 -3.79 13.32 9.16
CA GLU A 141 -5.22 13.48 9.38
C GLU A 141 -5.78 14.66 8.56
N GLY A 142 -6.87 14.41 7.83
CA GLY A 142 -7.51 15.41 6.97
C GLY A 142 -6.83 15.66 5.62
N MET A 143 -5.76 14.91 5.29
CA MET A 143 -5.12 14.98 3.97
C MET A 143 -6.14 14.68 2.86
N GLN A 144 -6.11 15.51 1.80
CA GLN A 144 -6.88 15.29 0.58
C GLN A 144 -5.94 14.97 -0.58
N LEU A 145 -6.19 13.85 -1.24
CA LEU A 145 -5.46 13.42 -2.43
C LEU A 145 -6.28 13.69 -3.67
N ARG A 146 -5.61 14.01 -4.77
CA ARG A 146 -6.22 14.18 -6.09
C ARG A 146 -5.48 13.28 -7.07
N LEU A 147 -6.27 12.49 -7.80
CA LEU A 147 -5.83 11.67 -8.92
C LEU A 147 -6.40 12.22 -10.23
#